data_AF-A0A9C7PMK2-F1
#
_entry.id   AF-A0A9C7PMK2-F1
#
_cell.length_a   1.000
_cell.length_b   1.000
_cell.length_c   1.000
_cell.angle_alpha   90.00
_cell.angle_beta   90.00
_cell.angle_gamma   90.00
#
_symmetry.space_group_name_H-M   'P 1'
#
loop_
_entity.id
_entity.type
_entity.pdbx_description
1 polymer ?
#
loop_
_entity_poly.entity_id
_entity_poly.type
_entity_poly.pdbx_seq_one_letter_code
_entity_poly.pdbx_strand_id
1 'polypeptide(L)'
;MKTLIRQTITCVSIMLLLGPMQSNGAGLPLALDGETLPSLAPMLEDVLPSVVNISTEGRVSAGSSPFQSDPFFERFFNMMPDSQPRQRRTQSLGSGVIIDSESGYVVTNHHVIENADQIRVRLDDGRSFEAKVVGADPEADVAVIQIPAQGLKAINIGDSDSLRVGDFVVAIGNPFGLSQTATSASSAHSVEVDSV
;
A
#
# COMPACT_ATOMS: atom_id res chain seq x y z
N MET A 1 13.78 -78.65 3.31
CA MET A 1 13.92 -77.77 4.49
C MET A 1 15.08 -76.75 4.42
N LYS A 2 15.88 -76.68 3.33
CA LYS A 2 17.01 -75.72 3.22
C LYS A 2 16.73 -74.47 2.37
N THR A 3 15.57 -74.39 1.70
CA THR A 3 15.17 -73.26 0.83
C THR A 3 14.31 -72.21 1.55
N LEU A 4 13.53 -72.62 2.56
CA LEU A 4 12.69 -71.70 3.35
C LEU A 4 13.50 -70.72 4.22
N ILE A 5 14.67 -71.15 4.72
CA ILE A 5 15.54 -70.34 5.59
C ILE A 5 16.30 -69.24 4.82
N ARG A 6 16.59 -69.45 3.52
CA ARG A 6 17.25 -68.42 2.69
C ARG A 6 16.29 -67.29 2.29
N GLN A 7 15.00 -67.58 2.13
CA GLN A 7 14.02 -66.55 1.75
C GLN A 7 13.69 -65.60 2.90
N THR A 8 13.63 -66.09 4.15
CA THR A 8 13.38 -65.23 5.31
C THR A 8 14.55 -64.29 5.62
N ILE A 9 15.80 -64.76 5.45
CA ILE A 9 17.00 -63.93 5.65
C ILE A 9 17.10 -62.81 4.58
N THR A 10 16.63 -63.07 3.36
CA THR A 10 16.70 -62.06 2.29
C THR A 10 15.68 -60.93 2.48
N CYS A 11 14.50 -61.22 3.03
CA CYS A 11 13.49 -60.19 3.34
C CYS A 11 13.88 -59.30 4.53
N VAL A 12 14.56 -59.86 5.55
CA VAL A 12 15.01 -59.08 6.72
C VAL A 12 16.15 -58.12 6.34
N SER A 13 17.04 -58.50 5.41
CA SER A 13 18.12 -57.62 4.96
C SER A 13 17.67 -56.47 4.07
N ILE A 14 16.55 -56.61 3.33
CA ILE A 14 15.99 -55.51 2.51
C ILE A 14 15.19 -54.51 3.37
N MET A 15 14.66 -54.95 4.51
CA MET A 15 13.88 -54.09 5.40
C MET A 15 14.73 -53.21 6.32
N LEU A 16 16.05 -53.48 6.45
CA LEU A 16 16.97 -52.69 7.27
C LEU A 16 17.64 -51.51 6.55
N LEU A 17 17.39 -51.35 5.24
CA LEU A 17 17.95 -50.27 4.40
C LEU A 17 16.99 -49.07 4.21
N LEU A 18 15.77 -49.13 4.76
CA LEU A 18 14.88 -47.97 4.89
C LEU A 18 14.99 -47.42 6.32
N GLY A 19 16.08 -46.71 6.60
CA GLY A 19 16.09 -45.78 7.72
C GLY A 19 15.01 -44.70 7.49
N PRO A 20 14.40 -44.12 8.55
CA PRO A 20 13.48 -43.01 8.37
C PRO A 20 14.23 -41.92 7.62
N MET A 21 13.77 -41.58 6.40
CA MET A 21 14.16 -40.33 5.78
C MET A 21 13.70 -39.25 6.74
N GLN A 22 14.65 -38.70 7.49
CA GLN A 22 14.42 -37.45 8.20
C GLN A 22 14.11 -36.45 7.12
N SER A 23 12.84 -36.10 7.01
CA SER A 23 12.43 -34.91 6.29
C SER A 23 13.10 -33.75 7.00
N ASN A 24 14.29 -33.37 6.54
CA ASN A 24 14.80 -32.03 6.78
C ASN A 24 13.83 -31.12 6.05
N GLY A 25 12.75 -30.75 6.74
CA GLY A 25 11.92 -29.65 6.30
C GLY A 25 12.87 -28.49 6.13
N ALA A 26 13.02 -28.01 4.90
CA ALA A 26 13.57 -26.69 4.63
C ALA A 26 12.56 -25.65 5.14
N GLY A 27 12.36 -25.64 6.47
CA GLY A 27 11.81 -24.50 7.16
C GLY A 27 12.92 -23.48 7.25
N LEU A 28 12.62 -22.24 6.88
CA LEU A 28 13.49 -21.12 7.19
C LEU A 28 13.86 -21.20 8.69
N PRO A 29 15.14 -21.06 9.08
CA PRO A 29 15.51 -21.08 10.48
C PRO A 29 14.77 -19.96 11.21
N LEU A 30 13.80 -20.33 12.05
CA LEU A 30 13.01 -19.43 12.87
C LEU A 30 13.81 -18.80 14.02
N ALA A 31 15.08 -19.18 14.17
CA ALA A 31 15.99 -18.63 15.16
C ALA A 31 17.45 -18.80 14.69
N LEU A 32 18.25 -17.75 14.88
CA LEU A 32 19.71 -17.76 14.87
C LEU A 32 20.14 -17.42 16.30
N ASP A 33 20.89 -18.30 16.96
CA ASP A 33 21.46 -18.12 18.32
C ASP A 33 20.47 -17.82 19.48
N GLY A 34 19.24 -18.34 19.43
CA GLY A 34 18.30 -18.28 20.58
C GLY A 34 17.66 -16.92 20.84
N GLU A 35 18.00 -15.91 20.04
CA GLU A 35 17.27 -14.65 19.93
C GLU A 35 16.12 -14.81 18.92
N THR A 36 14.93 -14.34 19.27
CA THR A 36 13.84 -14.18 18.30
C THR A 36 14.35 -13.31 17.16
N LEU A 37 14.14 -13.71 15.91
CA LEU A 37 14.55 -12.92 14.74
C LEU A 37 14.13 -11.45 14.94
N PRO A 38 15.04 -10.47 14.71
CA PRO A 38 14.71 -9.06 14.86
C PRO A 38 13.50 -8.74 13.98
N SER A 39 12.44 -8.25 14.62
CA SER A 39 11.16 -7.94 13.97
C SER A 39 11.03 -6.44 13.75
N LEU A 40 10.40 -6.06 12.64
CA LEU A 40 9.99 -4.67 12.39
C LEU A 40 8.76 -4.26 13.20
N ALA A 41 8.11 -5.21 13.88
CA ALA A 41 6.87 -4.96 14.63
C ALA A 41 6.97 -3.80 15.63
N PRO A 42 8.02 -3.67 16.46
CA PRO A 42 8.12 -2.55 17.41
C PRO A 42 8.20 -1.18 16.72
N MET A 43 8.89 -1.10 15.58
CA MET A 43 8.96 0.13 14.78
C MET A 43 7.60 0.45 14.15
N LEU A 44 6.91 -0.57 13.61
CA LEU A 44 5.60 -0.39 13.00
C LEU A 44 4.54 0.04 14.02
N GLU A 45 4.51 -0.56 15.20
CA GLU A 45 3.61 -0.15 16.29
C GLU A 45 3.77 1.34 16.65
N ASP A 46 4.98 1.88 16.53
CA ASP A 46 5.25 3.27 16.79
C ASP A 46 4.83 4.18 15.62
N VAL A 47 5.07 3.77 14.38
CA VAL A 47 4.85 4.60 13.18
C VAL A 47 3.41 4.56 12.68
N LEU A 48 2.74 3.40 12.76
CA LEU A 48 1.44 3.16 12.16
C LEU A 48 0.33 4.14 12.58
N PRO A 49 0.24 4.60 13.85
CA PRO A 49 -0.76 5.62 14.23
C PRO A 49 -0.58 6.98 13.55
N SER A 50 0.58 7.23 12.94
CA SER A 50 0.85 8.46 12.17
C SER A 50 0.37 8.35 10.72
N VAL A 51 0.00 7.15 10.25
CA VAL A 51 -0.40 6.90 8.86
C VAL A 51 -1.92 6.79 8.74
N VAL A 52 -2.50 7.61 7.88
CA VAL A 52 -3.94 7.77 7.74
C VAL A 52 -4.44 7.31 6.37
N ASN A 53 -5.71 6.91 6.32
CA ASN A 53 -6.42 6.69 5.07
C ASN A 53 -7.03 8.01 4.58
N ILE A 54 -6.99 8.25 3.28
CA ILE A 54 -7.61 9.40 2.62
C ILE A 54 -8.59 8.88 1.59
N SER A 55 -9.83 9.32 1.68
CA SER A 55 -10.88 9.06 0.70
C SER A 55 -11.44 10.38 0.21
N THR A 56 -11.50 10.56 -1.10
CA THR A 56 -12.04 11.77 -1.71
C THR A 56 -13.26 11.46 -2.55
N GLU A 57 -14.22 12.39 -2.54
CA GLU A 57 -15.36 12.37 -3.44
C GLU A 57 -15.35 13.66 -4.24
N GLY A 58 -15.40 13.54 -5.57
CA GLY A 58 -15.44 14.67 -6.49
C GLY A 58 -16.55 14.52 -7.52
N ARG A 59 -16.90 15.62 -8.19
CA ARG A 59 -17.78 15.60 -9.36
C ARG A 59 -16.99 15.96 -10.60
N VAL A 60 -16.90 15.02 -11.54
CA VAL A 60 -16.39 15.31 -12.88
C VAL A 60 -17.59 15.59 -13.77
N SER A 61 -17.64 16.79 -14.34
CA SER A 61 -18.58 17.07 -15.43
C SER A 61 -18.20 16.15 -16.59
N ALA A 62 -19.05 15.18 -16.91
CA ALA A 62 -18.89 14.41 -18.12
C ALA A 62 -19.01 15.40 -19.28
N GLY A 63 -17.86 15.77 -19.86
CA GLY A 63 -17.81 16.72 -20.96
C GLY A 63 -18.78 16.32 -22.06
N SER A 64 -19.46 17.33 -22.61
CA SER A 64 -20.23 17.21 -23.85
C SER A 64 -19.45 16.38 -24.86
N SER A 65 -20.02 15.25 -25.28
CA SER A 65 -19.41 14.42 -26.32
C SER A 65 -19.09 15.28 -27.55
N PRO A 66 -17.92 15.16 -28.20
CA PRO A 66 -17.59 15.89 -29.43
C PRO A 66 -18.60 15.72 -30.57
N PHE A 67 -19.49 14.73 -30.47
CA PHE A 67 -20.59 14.48 -31.38
C PHE A 67 -21.84 15.34 -31.10
N GLN A 68 -21.94 16.03 -29.96
CA GLN A 68 -23.09 16.91 -29.65
C GLN A 68 -23.13 18.17 -30.51
N SER A 69 -21.99 18.60 -31.07
CA SER A 69 -21.89 19.78 -31.94
C SER A 69 -22.05 19.46 -33.45
N ASP A 70 -22.42 18.24 -33.81
CA ASP A 70 -22.66 17.86 -35.21
C ASP A 70 -24.13 18.18 -35.61
N PRO A 71 -24.37 19.01 -36.65
CA PRO A 71 -25.71 19.33 -37.15
C PRO A 71 -26.56 18.11 -37.58
N PHE A 72 -25.96 16.94 -37.80
CA PHE A 72 -26.65 15.67 -38.04
C PHE A 72 -27.16 15.03 -36.73
N PHE A 73 -26.39 15.13 -35.65
CA PHE A 73 -26.69 14.56 -34.35
C PHE A 73 -27.78 15.34 -33.60
N GLU A 74 -27.77 16.68 -33.69
CA GLU A 74 -28.81 17.55 -33.11
C GLU A 74 -30.22 17.24 -33.64
N ARG A 75 -30.34 16.92 -34.94
CA ARG A 75 -31.64 16.61 -35.57
C ARG A 75 -32.17 15.24 -35.17
N PHE A 76 -31.28 14.28 -34.92
CA PHE A 76 -31.65 12.92 -34.51
C PHE A 76 -32.02 12.85 -33.03
N PHE A 77 -31.31 13.56 -32.16
CA PHE A 77 -31.49 13.50 -30.71
C PHE A 77 -32.52 14.49 -30.14
N ASN A 78 -32.93 15.53 -30.88
CA ASN A 78 -34.07 16.39 -30.48
C ASN A 78 -35.43 15.67 -30.45
N MET A 79 -35.51 14.39 -30.86
CA MET A 79 -36.68 13.53 -30.66
C MET A 79 -36.66 12.74 -29.33
N MET A 80 -35.56 12.76 -28.56
CA MET A 80 -35.47 12.07 -27.27
C MET A 80 -35.59 13.05 -26.10
N PRO A 81 -36.52 12.85 -25.16
CA PRO A 81 -36.58 13.65 -23.94
C PRO A 81 -35.36 13.36 -23.04
N ASP A 82 -34.72 14.42 -22.58
CA ASP A 82 -33.67 14.47 -21.54
C ASP A 82 -32.38 13.67 -21.78
N SER A 83 -31.44 14.29 -22.49
CA SER A 83 -30.01 14.00 -22.36
C SER A 83 -29.33 15.04 -21.46
N GLN A 84 -29.73 15.12 -20.19
CA GLN A 84 -29.01 15.94 -19.22
C GLN A 84 -27.57 15.41 -19.02
N PRO A 85 -26.56 16.28 -18.96
CA PRO A 85 -25.18 15.88 -18.70
C PRO A 85 -25.11 15.21 -17.32
N ARG A 86 -24.86 13.90 -17.31
CA ARG A 86 -24.68 13.13 -16.07
C ARG A 86 -23.37 13.58 -15.41
N GLN A 87 -23.45 14.34 -14.31
CA GLN A 87 -22.31 14.51 -13.42
C GLN A 87 -21.86 13.13 -12.94
N ARG A 88 -20.64 12.73 -13.26
CA ARG A 88 -20.06 11.49 -12.75
C ARG A 88 -19.40 11.80 -11.41
N ARG A 89 -19.82 11.10 -10.37
CA ARG A 89 -19.09 11.10 -9.10
C ARG A 89 -17.80 10.32 -9.30
N THR A 90 -16.67 10.94 -9.01
CA THR A 90 -15.37 10.28 -8.94
C THR A 90 -15.02 10.06 -7.48
N GLN A 91 -14.37 8.94 -7.19
CA GLN A 91 -13.86 8.63 -5.87
C GLN A 91 -12.38 8.31 -6.00
N SER A 92 -11.56 8.88 -5.11
CA SER A 92 -10.14 8.52 -4.99
C SER A 92 -9.86 7.98 -3.60
N LEU A 93 -8.85 7.12 -3.52
CA LEU A 93 -8.36 6.51 -2.29
C LEU A 93 -6.86 6.66 -2.24
N GLY A 94 -6.34 7.03 -1.07
CA GLY A 94 -4.92 7.26 -0.85
C GLY A 94 -4.55 7.12 0.62
N SER A 95 -3.28 7.40 0.90
CA SER A 95 -2.74 7.43 2.25
C SER A 95 -2.15 8.80 2.52
N GLY A 96 -2.06 9.18 3.79
CA GLY A 96 -1.32 10.35 4.23
C GLY A 96 -0.55 10.08 5.49
N VAL A 97 0.32 11.02 5.85
CA VAL A 97 1.13 10.94 7.07
C VAL A 97 0.96 12.22 7.88
N ILE A 98 0.68 12.07 9.17
CA ILE A 98 0.56 13.18 10.11
C ILE A 98 1.97 13.70 10.42
N ILE A 99 2.22 14.98 10.13
CA ILE A 99 3.50 15.66 10.37
C ILE A 99 3.46 16.64 11.54
N ASP A 100 2.26 17.06 11.96
CA ASP A 100 2.06 17.96 13.10
C ASP A 100 0.82 17.55 13.88
N SER A 101 1.01 17.21 15.17
CA SER A 101 -0.05 16.71 16.04
C SER A 101 -0.93 17.81 16.65
N GLU A 102 -0.43 19.05 16.75
CA GLU A 102 -1.15 20.17 17.36
C GLU A 102 -2.07 20.85 16.35
N SER A 103 -1.53 21.08 15.15
CA SER A 103 -2.21 21.71 14.02
C SER A 103 -3.01 20.71 13.20
N GLY A 104 -2.72 19.40 13.32
CA GLY A 104 -3.39 18.34 12.58
C GLY A 104 -3.04 18.32 11.10
N TYR A 105 -1.78 18.59 10.77
CA TYR A 105 -1.30 18.60 9.39
C TYR A 105 -0.94 17.20 8.91
N VAL A 106 -1.44 16.88 7.71
CA VAL A 106 -1.25 15.60 7.03
C VAL A 106 -0.68 15.88 5.64
N VAL A 107 0.41 15.20 5.30
CA VAL A 107 0.99 15.20 3.96
C VAL A 107 0.43 14.05 3.16
N THR A 108 0.10 14.28 1.90
CA THR A 108 -0.40 13.31 0.93
C THR A 108 0.07 13.67 -0.46
N ASN A 109 -0.17 12.80 -1.43
CA ASN A 109 -0.01 13.13 -2.83
C ASN A 109 -1.06 14.15 -3.31
N HIS A 110 -0.67 15.03 -4.22
CA HIS A 110 -1.58 16.00 -4.84
C HIS A 110 -2.68 15.32 -5.66
N HIS A 111 -2.31 14.32 -6.47
CA HIS A 111 -3.28 13.60 -7.32
C HIS A 111 -4.39 12.87 -6.53
N VAL A 112 -4.18 12.58 -5.24
CA VAL A 112 -5.21 11.96 -4.37
C VAL A 112 -6.34 12.95 -4.06
N ILE A 113 -5.99 14.22 -3.89
CA ILE A 113 -6.92 15.30 -3.50
C ILE A 113 -7.32 16.18 -4.68
N GLU A 114 -6.81 15.90 -5.88
CA GLU A 114 -7.14 16.63 -7.09
C GLU A 114 -8.63 16.50 -7.45
N ASN A 115 -9.28 17.62 -7.75
CA ASN A 115 -10.70 17.69 -8.12
C ASN A 115 -11.67 17.08 -7.07
N ALA A 116 -11.22 16.95 -5.82
CA ALA A 116 -12.05 16.49 -4.71
C ALA A 116 -12.96 17.62 -4.22
N ASP A 117 -14.27 17.37 -4.18
CA ASP A 117 -15.23 18.26 -3.50
C ASP A 117 -15.14 18.08 -1.98
N GLN A 118 -14.92 16.83 -1.55
CA GLN A 118 -14.83 16.42 -0.16
C GLN A 118 -13.63 15.51 0.05
N ILE A 119 -12.88 15.79 1.11
CA ILE A 119 -11.72 14.99 1.53
C ILE A 119 -12.02 14.48 2.93
N ARG A 120 -12.07 13.16 3.09
CA ARG A 120 -12.24 12.50 4.38
C ARG A 120 -10.98 11.76 4.73
N VAL A 121 -10.49 11.98 5.94
CA VAL A 121 -9.33 11.31 6.50
C VAL A 121 -9.80 10.38 7.60
N ARG A 122 -9.35 9.13 7.58
CA ARG A 122 -9.63 8.14 8.61
C ARG A 122 -8.34 7.72 9.30
N LEU A 123 -8.33 7.85 10.63
CA LEU A 123 -7.22 7.47 11.50
C LEU A 123 -7.20 5.95 11.73
N ASP A 124 -6.09 5.45 12.29
CA ASP A 124 -5.93 4.04 12.66
C ASP A 124 -6.91 3.60 13.76
N ASP A 125 -7.24 4.52 14.68
CA ASP A 125 -8.24 4.32 15.74
C ASP A 125 -9.70 4.28 15.23
N GLY A 126 -9.89 4.48 13.93
CA GLY A 126 -11.20 4.44 13.26
C GLY A 126 -11.96 5.76 13.23
N ARG A 127 -11.49 6.82 13.92
CA ARG A 127 -12.09 8.16 13.80
C ARG A 127 -11.94 8.69 12.37
N SER A 128 -12.93 9.46 11.92
CA SER A 128 -12.94 10.05 10.58
C SER A 128 -13.24 11.55 10.66
N PHE A 129 -12.51 12.33 9.87
CA PHE A 129 -12.58 13.78 9.87
C PHE A 129 -12.66 14.31 8.44
N GLU A 130 -13.40 15.40 8.25
CA GLU A 130 -13.33 16.18 7.01
C GLU A 130 -12.07 17.06 7.05
N ALA A 131 -11.29 17.01 5.98
CA ALA A 131 -10.03 17.73 5.87
C ALA A 131 -10.17 18.97 4.99
N LYS A 132 -9.34 19.96 5.27
CA LYS A 132 -9.20 21.18 4.45
C LYS A 132 -7.82 21.21 3.80
N VAL A 133 -7.75 21.62 2.54
CA VAL A 133 -6.47 21.84 1.88
C VAL A 133 -5.81 23.09 2.46
N VAL A 134 -4.56 22.94 2.93
CA VAL A 134 -3.71 24.03 3.41
C VAL A 134 -2.86 24.56 2.25
N GLY A 135 -2.31 23.66 1.44
CA GLY A 135 -1.53 23.98 0.26
C GLY A 135 -1.22 22.73 -0.56
N ALA A 136 -0.88 22.92 -1.84
CA ALA A 136 -0.48 21.84 -2.72
C ALA A 136 0.55 22.33 -3.74
N ASP A 137 1.41 21.41 -4.16
CA ASP A 137 2.40 21.56 -5.22
C ASP A 137 2.18 20.45 -6.27
N PRO A 138 1.57 20.79 -7.42
CA PRO A 138 1.35 19.83 -8.50
C PRO A 138 2.62 19.32 -9.17
N GLU A 139 3.72 20.09 -9.17
CA GLU A 139 4.97 19.69 -9.82
C GLU A 139 5.68 18.59 -9.03
N ALA A 140 5.65 18.71 -7.70
CA ALA A 140 6.19 17.70 -6.77
C ALA A 140 5.19 16.56 -6.47
N ASP A 141 3.94 16.66 -6.91
CA ASP A 141 2.82 15.78 -6.54
C ASP A 141 2.61 15.67 -5.01
N VAL A 142 2.71 16.80 -4.28
CA VAL A 142 2.55 16.83 -2.81
C VAL A 142 1.46 17.82 -2.40
N ALA A 143 0.70 17.47 -1.36
CA ALA A 143 -0.28 18.35 -0.74
C ALA A 143 -0.27 18.23 0.79
N VAL A 144 -0.59 19.34 1.46
CA VAL A 144 -0.81 19.41 2.90
C VAL A 144 -2.28 19.69 3.14
N ILE A 145 -2.90 18.82 3.94
CA ILE A 145 -4.29 18.96 4.40
C ILE A 145 -4.33 19.04 5.92
N GLN A 146 -5.37 19.65 6.46
CA GLN A 146 -5.58 19.82 7.90
C GLN A 146 -6.85 19.10 8.36
N ILE A 147 -6.76 18.39 9.48
CA ILE A 147 -7.89 17.75 10.15
C ILE A 147 -8.12 18.34 11.55
N PRO A 148 -9.38 18.59 11.96
CA PRO A 148 -9.71 19.08 13.30
C PRO A 148 -9.76 17.93 14.31
N ALA A 149 -8.62 17.29 14.57
CA ALA A 149 -8.50 16.14 15.46
C ALA A 149 -7.51 16.41 16.60
N GLN A 150 -7.73 15.76 17.74
CA GLN A 150 -6.85 15.82 18.92
C GLN A 150 -6.30 14.42 19.23
N GLY A 151 -5.18 14.37 19.95
CA GLY A 151 -4.51 13.12 20.29
C GLY A 151 -3.94 12.43 19.06
N LEU A 152 -3.38 13.22 18.13
CA LEU A 152 -2.71 12.70 16.95
C LEU A 152 -1.27 12.32 17.28
N LYS A 153 -0.76 11.31 16.58
CA LYS A 153 0.67 10.97 16.60
C LYS A 153 1.30 11.51 15.32
N ALA A 154 2.24 12.44 15.47
CA ALA A 154 3.03 12.93 14.35
C ALA A 154 4.25 12.04 14.14
N ILE A 155 4.63 11.84 12.88
CA ILE A 155 5.86 11.14 12.53
C ILE A 155 7.07 12.05 12.79
N ASN A 156 8.18 11.46 13.22
CA ASN A 156 9.45 12.16 13.25
C ASN A 156 10.02 12.26 11.83
N ILE A 157 10.32 13.48 11.38
CA ILE A 157 10.92 13.71 10.06
C ILE A 157 12.43 13.43 10.15
N GLY A 158 12.92 12.54 9.29
CA GLY A 158 14.34 12.24 9.14
C GLY A 158 15.03 13.12 8.10
N ASP A 159 16.36 13.04 8.05
CA ASP A 159 17.19 13.75 7.07
C ASP A 159 17.46 12.86 5.85
N SER A 160 16.86 13.20 4.71
CA SER A 160 17.02 12.47 3.45
C SER A 160 18.42 12.60 2.83
N ASP A 161 19.16 13.68 3.12
CA ASP A 161 20.50 13.91 2.54
C ASP A 161 21.55 12.94 3.12
N SER A 162 21.23 12.34 4.26
CA SER A 162 22.07 11.35 4.94
C SER A 162 21.91 9.92 4.41
N LEU A 163 20.90 9.65 3.59
CA LEU A 163 20.58 8.31 3.09
C LEU A 163 21.58 7.85 2.02
N ARG A 164 21.86 6.55 2.01
CA ARG A 164 22.76 5.91 1.05
C ARG A 164 22.08 4.76 0.32
N VAL A 165 22.55 4.51 -0.91
CA VAL A 165 22.14 3.33 -1.66
C VAL A 165 22.52 2.07 -0.87
N GLY A 166 21.53 1.21 -0.61
CA GLY A 166 21.67 0.00 0.20
C GLY A 166 21.09 0.12 1.62
N ASP A 167 20.70 1.31 2.06
CA ASP A 167 19.96 1.45 3.31
C ASP A 167 18.57 0.79 3.20
N PHE A 168 18.11 0.17 4.29
CA PHE A 168 16.81 -0.47 4.34
C PHE A 168 15.69 0.57 4.49
N VAL A 169 14.62 0.43 3.69
CA VAL A 169 13.45 1.29 3.75
C VAL A 169 12.17 0.46 3.87
N VAL A 170 11.17 1.03 4.53
CA VAL A 170 9.85 0.44 4.67
C VAL A 170 8.83 1.44 4.14
N ALA A 171 8.06 1.03 3.14
CA ALA A 171 6.94 1.82 2.65
C ALA A 171 5.67 1.41 3.38
N ILE A 172 4.98 2.39 3.96
CA ILE A 172 3.75 2.18 4.74
C ILE A 172 2.61 2.95 4.08
N GLY A 173 1.48 2.28 3.89
CA GLY A 173 0.27 2.90 3.37
C GLY A 173 -0.99 2.30 3.97
N ASN A 174 -2.07 3.09 3.95
CA ASN A 174 -3.41 2.67 4.34
C ASN A 174 -4.47 3.12 3.31
N PRO A 175 -4.37 2.74 2.01
CA PRO A 175 -5.30 3.23 1.00
C PRO A 175 -6.70 2.61 1.09
N PHE A 176 -6.86 1.42 1.69
CA PHE A 176 -8.13 0.70 1.71
C PHE A 176 -8.87 0.74 3.05
N GLY A 177 -8.25 1.24 4.12
CA GLY A 177 -8.83 1.18 5.48
C GLY A 177 -9.05 -0.25 6.01
N LEU A 178 -8.55 -1.25 5.29
CA LEU A 178 -8.38 -2.64 5.70
C LEU A 178 -6.94 -2.74 6.20
N SER A 179 -6.74 -3.27 7.41
CA SER A 179 -5.45 -3.56 8.07
C SER A 179 -4.20 -3.09 7.30
N GLN A 180 -3.58 -2.01 7.78
CA GLN A 180 -2.46 -1.28 7.15
C GLN A 180 -1.48 -2.18 6.39
N THR A 181 -1.13 -1.79 5.16
CA THR A 181 -0.20 -2.54 4.30
C THR A 181 1.21 -1.98 4.49
N ALA A 182 2.14 -2.80 4.98
CA ALA A 182 3.56 -2.49 5.06
C ALA A 182 4.33 -3.36 4.05
N THR A 183 5.07 -2.73 3.14
CA THR A 183 5.91 -3.41 2.16
C THR A 183 7.36 -3.01 2.41
N SER A 184 8.21 -3.98 2.76
CA SER A 184 9.66 -3.81 2.77
C SER A 184 10.21 -4.01 1.36
N ALA A 185 10.96 -3.05 0.82
CA ALA A 185 11.63 -3.17 -0.48
C ALA A 185 13.11 -2.78 -0.34
N SER A 186 14.00 -3.56 -0.97
CA SER A 186 15.39 -3.16 -1.18
C SER A 186 15.50 -2.37 -2.49
N SER A 187 16.14 -1.20 -2.45
CA SER A 187 16.38 -0.39 -3.65
C SER A 187 17.41 -1.09 -4.55
N ALA A 188 16.98 -1.55 -5.73
CA ALA A 188 17.87 -2.10 -6.75
C ALA A 188 18.37 -0.96 -7.64
N HIS A 189 19.66 -0.64 -7.54
CA HIS A 189 20.33 0.26 -8.47
C HIS A 189 20.96 -0.58 -9.60
N SER A 190 20.43 -0.46 -10.81
CA SER A 190 21.10 -0.96 -12.02
C SER A 190 22.26 -0.02 -12.35
N VAL A 191 23.49 -0.46 -12.10
CA VAL A 191 24.69 0.19 -12.62
C VAL A 191 24.88 -0.29 -14.05
N GLU A 192 24.62 0.58 -15.02
CA GLU A 192 25.08 0.39 -16.39
C GLU A 192 26.51 0.92 -16.47
N VAL A 193 27.48 -0.01 -16.53
CA VAL A 193 28.88 0.32 -16.79
C VAL A 193 29.03 0.41 -18.30
N ASP A 194 28.96 1.63 -18.84
CA ASP A 194 29.46 1.89 -20.19
C ASP A 194 30.99 1.75 -20.17
N SER A 195 31.47 0.64 -20.73
CA SER A 195 32.88 0.45 -21.06
C SER A 195 33.25 1.28 -22.29
N VAL A 196 34.29 2.10 -22.12
CA VAL A 196 35.01 2.90 -23.14
C VAL A 196 35.34 2.11 -24.41
#